data_AF-D2TYL7-F1
#
_entry.id   AF-D2TYL7-F1
#
_cell.length_a   1.000
_cell.length_b   1.000
_cell.length_c   1.000
_cell.angle_alpha   90.00
_cell.angle_beta   90.00
_cell.angle_gamma   90.00
#
_symmetry.space_group_name_H-M   'P 1'
#
loop_
_entity.id
_entity.type
_entity.pdbx_description
1 polymer ?
#
loop_
_entity_poly.entity_id
_entity_poly.type
_entity_poly.pdbx_seq_one_letter_code
_entity_poly.pdbx_strand_id
1 'polypeptide(L)'
;MSYQIVDINVSQTISATPSNLQQKAAFLSYGYTSAQIGIPHLITNIKDYNDITQIQIVSYTAETNSANTETTLYITYPEDVNLPYEKGENIQLIISGCYPEKPWNGAQSGEISEELSNTIVCKWLRSWDSETSPSILGKFTFTSDYAEGINPYELTEDVRIFFSQGANVGAYILELGPIQSTIEEIAQEQLKRLIAYVQEPEEKIYSYQLTEAISSLEETRAFVKQYEAPDAMQYFFVKVKDTNPYKTIKSAPAMTFKRKLTPGSLEDPCPSGAFLWNYVSPSPSEVNKVPPMSFRYLRGVEALKEKDSILQKYDSDFINYVGTGAEGGISNTILLKGVFSDGNDATYWYSVDWVQINVKQALANAIINGSNNPINPLYYNQDGIDRLQIVAQNVMNSGISYGLINPDVTGGVTVNAIPFKEYITNNPNDYAIGRYAGFSVEYAPNRGFTKIIFNINVTLQAA
;
A
#
# COMPACT_ATOMS: atom_id res chain seq x y z
N MET A 1 16.71 -45.04 46.74
CA MET A 1 15.71 -44.15 46.13
C MET A 1 15.43 -43.03 47.13
N SER A 2 15.88 -41.81 46.86
CA SER A 2 15.65 -40.66 47.76
C SER A 2 14.27 -40.07 47.49
N TYR A 3 13.50 -39.85 48.55
CA TYR A 3 12.19 -39.20 48.50
C TYR A 3 12.38 -37.70 48.19
N GLN A 4 11.89 -37.21 47.06
CA GLN A 4 11.80 -35.77 46.77
C GLN A 4 10.47 -35.24 47.32
N ILE A 5 10.54 -34.19 48.14
CA ILE A 5 9.36 -33.57 48.78
C ILE A 5 8.74 -32.49 47.87
N VAL A 6 9.50 -31.97 46.90
CA VAL A 6 9.09 -30.85 46.04
C VAL A 6 9.57 -31.09 44.61
N ASP A 7 8.64 -30.98 43.66
CA ASP A 7 8.90 -30.87 42.23
C ASP A 7 8.66 -29.42 41.78
N ILE A 8 9.57 -28.89 40.95
CA ILE A 8 9.45 -27.56 40.35
C ILE A 8 9.13 -27.73 38.87
N ASN A 9 7.91 -27.37 38.48
CA ASN A 9 7.51 -27.30 37.08
C ASN A 9 7.87 -25.93 36.51
N VAL A 10 8.70 -25.89 35.47
CA VAL A 10 9.00 -24.68 34.69
C VAL A 10 8.12 -24.69 33.45
N SER A 11 7.27 -23.68 33.28
CA SER A 11 6.53 -23.44 32.03
C SER A 11 7.00 -22.14 31.38
N GLN A 12 7.06 -22.14 30.05
CA GLN A 12 7.37 -20.96 29.25
C GLN A 12 6.12 -20.58 28.45
N THR A 13 5.71 -19.32 28.53
CA THR A 13 4.67 -18.76 27.68
C THR A 13 5.34 -18.09 26.49
N ILE A 14 4.90 -18.41 25.28
CA ILE A 14 5.38 -17.76 24.06
C ILE A 14 4.42 -16.62 23.74
N SER A 15 4.95 -15.41 23.59
CA SER A 15 4.18 -14.25 23.15
C SER A 15 3.88 -14.35 21.65
N ALA A 16 2.65 -14.04 21.25
CA ALA A 16 2.32 -13.92 19.84
C ALA A 16 3.11 -12.77 19.21
N THR A 17 3.68 -13.00 18.02
CA THR A 17 4.32 -11.93 17.23
C THR A 17 3.24 -11.11 16.54
N PRO A 18 3.00 -9.84 16.90
CA PRO A 18 1.90 -9.05 16.35
C PRO A 18 1.89 -9.03 14.82
N SER A 19 0.70 -9.13 14.21
CA SER A 19 0.56 -8.97 12.77
C SER A 19 0.84 -7.52 12.36
N ASN A 20 1.74 -7.35 11.39
CA ASN A 20 2.00 -6.06 10.74
C ASN A 20 1.26 -5.91 9.39
N LEU A 21 0.30 -6.79 9.08
CA LEU A 21 -0.39 -6.80 7.78
C LEU A 21 -0.95 -5.42 7.42
N GLN A 22 -1.67 -4.77 8.33
CA GLN A 22 -2.30 -3.47 8.08
C GLN A 22 -1.31 -2.31 7.85
N GLN A 23 -0.01 -2.54 8.08
CA GLN A 23 1.08 -1.60 7.81
C GLN A 23 1.83 -1.91 6.51
N LYS A 24 1.36 -2.87 5.69
CA LYS A 24 1.97 -3.23 4.41
C LYS A 24 1.25 -2.56 3.25
N ALA A 25 1.90 -1.56 2.66
CA ALA A 25 1.49 -0.95 1.41
C ALA A 25 2.50 -1.25 0.30
N ALA A 26 2.08 -1.37 -0.96
CA ALA A 26 2.97 -1.50 -2.09
C ALA A 26 2.67 -0.50 -3.22
N PHE A 27 3.73 0.02 -3.82
CA PHE A 27 3.69 0.72 -5.09
C PHE A 27 4.14 -0.22 -6.21
N LEU A 28 3.51 -0.10 -7.37
CA LEU A 28 3.77 -0.97 -8.51
C LEU A 28 4.84 -0.37 -9.43
N SER A 29 5.81 -1.18 -9.82
CA SER A 29 6.82 -0.86 -10.83
C SER A 29 6.78 -1.89 -11.95
N TYR A 30 7.08 -1.46 -13.17
CA TYR A 30 7.07 -2.29 -14.37
C TYR A 30 8.31 -2.00 -15.22
N GLY A 31 9.48 -2.32 -14.68
CA GLY A 31 10.79 -2.07 -15.27
C GLY A 31 11.42 -0.73 -14.87
N TYR A 32 10.88 -0.01 -13.89
CA TYR A 32 11.41 1.30 -13.49
C TYR A 32 12.45 1.23 -12.39
N THR A 33 12.64 0.06 -11.79
CA THR A 33 13.52 -0.11 -10.63
C THR A 33 14.46 -1.30 -10.84
N SER A 34 15.59 -1.32 -10.13
CA SER A 34 16.46 -2.51 -10.02
C SER A 34 16.01 -3.49 -8.94
N ALA A 35 14.78 -3.38 -8.42
CA ALA A 35 14.25 -4.36 -7.47
C ALA A 35 14.01 -5.70 -8.18
N GLN A 36 14.11 -6.79 -7.42
CA GLN A 36 13.89 -8.12 -7.97
C GLN A 36 12.42 -8.31 -8.36
N ILE A 37 12.18 -8.84 -9.56
CA ILE A 37 10.83 -9.08 -10.08
C ILE A 37 10.09 -10.07 -9.16
N GLY A 38 8.86 -9.71 -8.79
CA GLY A 38 7.96 -10.56 -8.01
C GLY A 38 8.26 -10.60 -6.51
N ILE A 39 9.35 -9.98 -6.04
CA ILE A 39 9.72 -9.94 -4.62
C ILE A 39 9.51 -8.51 -4.08
N PRO A 40 8.60 -8.30 -3.11
CA PRO A 40 8.41 -6.99 -2.51
C PRO A 40 9.69 -6.41 -1.89
N HIS A 41 10.15 -5.27 -2.39
CA HIS A 41 11.32 -4.58 -1.86
C HIS A 41 10.91 -3.50 -0.87
N LEU A 42 11.21 -3.67 0.41
CA LEU A 42 10.87 -2.70 1.44
C LEU A 42 11.71 -1.42 1.31
N ILE A 43 11.04 -0.28 1.23
CA ILE A 43 11.62 1.05 1.38
C ILE A 43 11.09 1.71 2.65
N THR A 44 11.98 2.32 3.42
CA THR A 44 11.65 3.00 4.69
C THR A 44 11.73 4.52 4.59
N ASN A 45 12.36 5.02 3.52
CA ASN A 45 12.52 6.43 3.24
C ASN A 45 12.80 6.65 1.74
N ILE A 46 12.86 7.92 1.31
CA ILE A 46 13.05 8.28 -0.10
C ILE A 46 14.46 7.92 -0.63
N LYS A 47 15.47 7.82 0.23
CA LYS A 47 16.82 7.40 -0.16
C LYS A 47 16.79 5.94 -0.63
N ASP A 48 16.12 5.06 0.09
CA ASP A 48 15.99 3.65 -0.30
C ASP A 48 15.35 3.51 -1.70
N TYR A 49 14.34 4.35 -2.00
CA TYR A 49 13.75 4.42 -3.35
C TYR A 49 14.73 4.93 -4.40
N ASN A 50 15.50 5.97 -4.09
CA ASN A 50 16.52 6.49 -5.00
C ASN A 50 17.62 5.45 -5.28
N ASP A 51 18.01 4.65 -4.29
CA ASP A 51 19.05 3.62 -4.44
C ASP A 51 18.67 2.56 -5.49
N ILE A 52 17.38 2.28 -5.69
CA ILE A 52 16.88 1.32 -6.69
C ILE A 52 16.36 1.95 -8.00
N THR A 53 16.37 3.28 -8.11
CA THR A 53 15.90 3.98 -9.32
C THR A 53 16.96 4.85 -9.98
N GLN A 54 17.99 5.25 -9.24
CA GLN A 54 19.09 6.11 -9.66
C GLN A 54 20.41 5.33 -9.62
N ILE A 55 20.57 4.44 -10.59
CA ILE A 55 21.69 3.49 -10.62
C ILE A 55 22.99 4.21 -10.98
N GLN A 56 24.01 4.03 -10.15
CA GLN A 56 25.32 4.64 -10.34
C GLN A 56 26.00 4.07 -11.59
N ILE A 57 26.68 4.93 -12.36
CA ILE A 57 27.52 4.48 -13.48
C ILE A 57 28.94 4.19 -12.95
N VAL A 58 29.45 2.99 -13.27
CA VAL A 58 30.80 2.51 -12.90
C VAL A 58 31.81 2.81 -14.00
N SER A 59 31.41 2.69 -15.26
CA SER A 59 32.18 3.20 -16.40
C SER A 59 31.26 3.65 -17.52
N TYR A 60 31.68 4.69 -18.23
CA TYR A 60 30.98 5.20 -19.40
C TYR A 60 32.00 5.51 -20.50
N THR A 61 32.02 4.69 -21.56
CA THR A 61 32.95 4.85 -22.67
C THR A 61 32.23 5.00 -24.00
N ALA A 62 32.85 5.75 -24.90
CA ALA A 62 32.41 5.93 -26.28
C ALA A 62 33.46 5.36 -27.23
N GLU A 63 33.03 4.49 -28.14
CA GLU A 63 33.85 3.93 -29.20
C GLU A 63 33.25 4.26 -30.56
N THR A 64 33.99 5.01 -31.37
CA THR A 64 33.57 5.36 -32.72
C THR A 64 34.11 4.34 -33.73
N ASN A 65 33.27 3.92 -34.67
CA ASN A 65 33.69 3.02 -35.73
C ASN A 65 34.79 3.66 -36.61
N SER A 66 35.54 2.84 -37.34
CA SER A 66 36.65 3.33 -38.18
C SER A 66 36.21 4.30 -39.30
N ALA A 67 34.91 4.38 -39.59
CA ALA A 67 34.32 5.26 -40.58
C ALA A 67 33.86 6.62 -39.99
N ASN A 68 33.96 6.83 -38.67
CA ASN A 68 33.45 8.01 -37.95
C ASN A 68 31.97 8.31 -38.18
N THR A 69 31.15 7.28 -38.46
CA THR A 69 29.72 7.42 -38.77
C THR A 69 28.80 6.97 -37.64
N GLU A 70 29.30 6.12 -36.74
CA GLU A 70 28.53 5.55 -35.64
C GLU A 70 29.42 5.48 -34.39
N THR A 71 28.85 5.84 -33.25
CA THR A 71 29.49 5.72 -31.95
C THR A 71 28.68 4.77 -31.08
N THR A 72 29.35 3.78 -30.51
CA THR A 72 28.78 2.87 -29.52
C THR A 72 29.18 3.35 -28.13
N LEU A 73 28.17 3.44 -27.26
CA LEU A 73 28.31 3.83 -25.88
C LEU A 73 28.18 2.60 -25.00
N TYR A 74 29.15 2.41 -24.12
CA TYR A 74 29.14 1.34 -23.14
C TYR A 74 28.97 1.94 -21.76
N ILE A 75 27.87 1.59 -21.10
CA ILE A 75 27.53 2.04 -19.75
C ILE A 75 27.56 0.82 -18.85
N THR A 76 28.56 0.75 -17.97
CA THR A 76 28.68 -0.34 -16.99
C THR A 76 28.10 0.09 -15.65
N TYR A 77 27.31 -0.78 -15.04
CA TYR A 77 26.69 -0.59 -13.73
C TYR A 77 27.24 -1.58 -12.69
N PRO A 78 27.01 -1.37 -11.38
CA PRO A 78 27.56 -2.22 -10.32
C PRO A 78 27.17 -3.68 -10.47
N GLU A 79 28.07 -4.60 -10.10
CA GLU A 79 27.82 -6.05 -10.28
C GLU A 79 26.73 -6.62 -9.37
N ASP A 80 26.45 -5.94 -8.26
CA ASP A 80 25.41 -6.27 -7.30
C ASP A 80 24.01 -5.76 -7.71
N VAL A 81 23.94 -4.94 -8.77
CA VAL A 81 22.68 -4.43 -9.31
C VAL A 81 22.14 -5.42 -10.34
N ASN A 82 21.01 -6.03 -10.03
CA ASN A 82 20.27 -6.86 -10.98
C ASN A 82 19.20 -6.01 -11.67
N LEU A 83 19.27 -5.88 -12.99
CA LEU A 83 18.27 -5.16 -13.75
C LEU A 83 17.10 -6.09 -14.09
N PRO A 84 15.85 -5.60 -14.11
CA PRO A 84 14.69 -6.42 -14.42
C PRO A 84 14.57 -6.75 -15.92
N TYR A 85 15.64 -6.57 -16.71
CA TYR A 85 15.67 -6.73 -18.16
C TYR A 85 16.52 -7.93 -18.56
N GLU A 86 16.09 -8.67 -19.57
CA GLU A 86 16.87 -9.75 -20.17
C GLU A 86 17.97 -9.22 -21.11
N LYS A 87 18.94 -10.07 -21.43
CA LYS A 87 20.00 -9.74 -22.41
C LYS A 87 19.38 -9.49 -23.79
N GLY A 88 19.88 -8.45 -24.49
CA GLY A 88 19.35 -8.03 -25.79
C GLY A 88 18.06 -7.22 -25.72
N GLU A 89 17.46 -7.04 -24.54
CA GLU A 89 16.26 -6.21 -24.40
C GLU A 89 16.59 -4.72 -24.51
N ASN A 90 15.71 -4.00 -25.22
CA ASN A 90 15.79 -2.55 -25.36
C ASN A 90 15.42 -1.84 -24.05
N ILE A 91 16.23 -0.86 -23.68
CA ILE A 91 16.10 -0.06 -22.47
C ILE A 91 16.17 1.41 -22.86
N GLN A 92 15.26 2.18 -22.27
CA GLN A 92 15.27 3.62 -22.32
C GLN A 92 15.73 4.16 -20.97
N LEU A 93 16.70 5.07 -21.00
CA LEU A 93 17.32 5.60 -19.79
C LEU A 93 17.61 7.10 -19.92
N ILE A 94 17.64 7.77 -18.77
CA ILE A 94 18.09 9.16 -18.66
C ILE A 94 19.37 9.18 -17.86
N ILE A 95 20.45 9.66 -18.47
CA ILE A 95 21.74 9.85 -17.82
C ILE A 95 21.83 11.27 -17.25
N SER A 96 22.28 11.37 -16.01
CA SER A 96 22.48 12.66 -15.34
C SER A 96 23.71 12.64 -14.44
N GLY A 97 24.33 13.80 -14.24
CA GLY A 97 25.45 13.96 -13.30
C GLY A 97 26.84 13.69 -13.88
N CYS A 98 26.97 13.37 -15.17
CA CYS A 98 28.27 13.30 -15.83
C CYS A 98 28.87 14.69 -16.07
N TYR A 99 30.20 14.80 -16.11
CA TYR A 99 30.92 16.02 -16.48
C TYR A 99 32.03 15.74 -17.52
N PRO A 100 32.12 16.51 -18.63
CA PRO A 100 31.23 17.61 -19.02
C PRO A 100 29.79 17.14 -19.26
N GLU A 101 28.80 18.02 -19.06
CA GLU A 101 27.38 17.66 -19.18
C GLU A 101 27.02 17.21 -20.60
N LYS A 102 27.53 17.92 -21.61
CA LYS A 102 27.45 17.50 -23.01
C LYS A 102 28.79 16.86 -23.40
N PRO A 103 28.79 15.73 -24.13
CA PRO A 103 27.63 15.01 -24.70
C PRO A 103 27.01 13.92 -23.79
N TRP A 104 27.47 13.77 -22.54
CA TRP A 104 27.25 12.57 -21.72
C TRP A 104 25.88 12.46 -21.01
N ASN A 105 25.24 13.57 -20.69
CA ASN A 105 23.92 13.57 -20.04
C ASN A 105 22.78 13.65 -21.07
N GLY A 106 21.63 13.08 -20.73
CA GLY A 106 20.43 13.10 -21.57
C GLY A 106 19.75 11.74 -21.70
N ALA A 107 18.70 11.70 -22.51
CA ALA A 107 18.02 10.46 -22.85
C ALA A 107 18.89 9.58 -23.76
N GLN A 108 18.94 8.29 -23.48
CA GLN A 108 19.64 7.28 -24.25
C GLN A 108 18.75 6.05 -24.44
N SER A 109 18.95 5.36 -25.55
CA SER A 109 18.30 4.10 -25.89
C SER A 109 19.40 3.07 -26.16
N GLY A 110 19.32 1.90 -25.55
CA GLY A 110 20.30 0.84 -25.74
C GLY A 110 19.78 -0.53 -25.34
N GLU A 111 20.65 -1.52 -25.33
CA GLU A 111 20.30 -2.90 -25.01
C GLU A 111 21.22 -3.45 -23.92
N ILE A 112 20.73 -4.37 -23.09
CA ILE A 112 21.62 -5.14 -22.19
C ILE A 112 22.55 -5.98 -23.06
N SER A 113 23.86 -5.83 -22.87
CA SER A 113 24.85 -6.56 -23.66
C SER A 113 24.69 -8.07 -23.49
N GLU A 114 24.69 -8.79 -24.61
CA GLU A 114 24.73 -10.26 -24.60
C GLU A 114 26.10 -10.78 -24.14
N GLU A 115 27.16 -10.05 -24.47
CA GLU A 115 28.56 -10.45 -24.32
C GLU A 115 29.21 -9.91 -23.04
N LEU A 116 28.91 -8.66 -22.68
CA LEU A 116 29.52 -7.97 -21.54
C LEU A 116 28.58 -8.02 -20.33
N SER A 117 29.09 -8.51 -19.20
CA SER A 117 28.33 -8.45 -17.94
C SER A 117 28.10 -7.00 -17.51
N ASN A 118 26.92 -6.74 -16.98
CA ASN A 118 26.55 -5.47 -16.34
C ASN A 118 26.75 -4.23 -17.23
N THR A 119 26.54 -4.38 -18.53
CA THR A 119 26.81 -3.32 -19.51
C THR A 119 25.60 -3.10 -20.40
N ILE A 120 25.18 -1.85 -20.50
CA ILE A 120 24.21 -1.37 -21.48
C ILE A 120 24.98 -0.83 -22.69
N VAL A 121 24.57 -1.22 -23.89
CA VAL A 121 25.15 -0.79 -25.16
C VAL A 121 24.16 0.13 -25.87
N CYS A 122 24.49 1.41 -26.00
CA CYS A 122 23.68 2.38 -26.76
C CYS A 122 24.34 2.71 -28.10
N LYS A 123 23.60 2.61 -29.20
CA LYS A 123 24.11 2.98 -30.53
C LYS A 123 23.70 4.41 -30.87
N TRP A 124 24.67 5.25 -31.23
CA TRP A 124 24.42 6.64 -31.59
C TRP A 124 24.92 6.99 -32.99
N LEU A 125 24.00 7.52 -33.82
CA LEU A 125 24.22 7.85 -35.23
C LEU A 125 24.79 9.27 -35.44
N ARG A 126 25.77 9.68 -34.62
CA ARG A 126 26.48 10.97 -34.77
C ARG A 126 27.99 10.80 -34.58
N SER A 127 28.76 11.65 -35.25
CA SER A 127 30.18 11.81 -34.98
C SER A 127 30.37 12.31 -33.55
N TRP A 128 31.04 11.53 -32.72
CA TRP A 128 31.40 11.86 -31.35
C TRP A 128 32.69 12.69 -31.35
N ASP A 129 32.82 13.63 -30.41
CA ASP A 129 34.05 14.43 -30.25
C ASP A 129 35.21 13.52 -29.80
N SER A 130 36.44 14.03 -29.70
CA SER A 130 37.61 13.21 -29.33
C SER A 130 37.59 12.63 -27.90
N GLU A 131 36.62 12.98 -27.05
CA GLU A 131 36.54 12.52 -25.66
C GLU A 131 35.93 11.12 -25.55
N THR A 132 36.66 10.13 -25.06
CA THR A 132 36.17 8.75 -24.99
C THR A 132 35.44 8.39 -23.70
N SER A 133 35.44 9.27 -22.69
CA SER A 133 34.75 9.08 -21.40
C SER A 133 34.51 10.41 -20.67
N PRO A 134 33.46 10.55 -19.83
CA PRO A 134 33.32 11.71 -18.96
C PRO A 134 34.33 11.66 -17.81
N SER A 135 34.73 12.84 -17.32
CA SER A 135 35.64 12.99 -16.19
C SER A 135 34.99 12.79 -14.82
N ILE A 136 33.66 12.97 -14.73
CA ILE A 136 32.85 12.61 -13.57
C ILE A 136 31.76 11.68 -14.07
N LEU A 137 31.59 10.54 -13.41
CA LEU A 137 30.54 9.58 -13.72
C LEU A 137 29.25 9.96 -12.99
N GLY A 138 28.16 9.93 -13.76
CA GLY A 138 26.83 10.17 -13.27
C GLY A 138 26.09 8.90 -12.85
N LYS A 139 24.78 8.96 -13.02
CA LYS A 139 23.81 7.90 -12.75
C LYS A 139 22.83 7.84 -13.90
N PHE A 140 22.16 6.71 -14.05
CA PHE A 140 21.03 6.58 -14.96
C PHE A 140 19.75 6.20 -14.22
N THR A 141 18.62 6.60 -14.79
CA THR A 141 17.29 6.21 -14.34
C THR A 141 16.55 5.56 -15.50
N PHE A 142 15.75 4.54 -15.24
CA PHE A 142 14.86 3.97 -16.23
C PHE A 142 13.75 4.96 -16.61
N THR A 143 13.42 5.01 -17.90
CA THR A 143 12.25 5.73 -18.38
C THR A 143 11.47 4.87 -19.37
N SER A 144 10.18 5.17 -19.56
CA SER A 144 9.44 4.74 -20.73
C SER A 144 9.60 5.81 -21.82
N ASP A 145 9.71 5.38 -23.08
CA ASP A 145 9.56 6.29 -24.21
C ASP A 145 8.08 6.69 -24.27
N TYR A 146 7.83 7.98 -24.06
CA TYR A 146 6.55 8.68 -24.05
C TYR A 146 5.33 7.90 -24.60
N ALA A 147 4.56 7.33 -23.67
CA ALA A 147 3.18 6.91 -23.90
C ALA A 147 2.32 7.55 -22.80
N GLU A 148 1.32 8.35 -23.20
CA GLU A 148 0.38 8.98 -22.26
C GLU A 148 -0.19 7.92 -21.30
N GLY A 149 0.06 8.05 -20.00
CA GLY A 149 -0.45 7.15 -18.95
C GLY A 149 0.55 6.13 -18.37
N ILE A 150 1.76 6.00 -18.91
CA ILE A 150 2.79 5.04 -18.44
C ILE A 150 4.06 5.83 -18.13
N ASN A 151 4.20 6.25 -16.88
CA ASN A 151 5.21 7.26 -16.53
C ASN A 151 5.96 6.91 -15.23
N PRO A 152 7.29 6.69 -15.24
CA PRO A 152 8.09 6.47 -14.02
C PRO A 152 7.97 7.64 -13.03
N TYR A 153 7.72 8.86 -13.52
CA TYR A 153 7.48 10.02 -12.67
C TYR A 153 6.24 9.82 -11.80
N GLU A 154 5.22 9.07 -12.23
CA GLU A 154 4.07 8.75 -11.38
C GLU A 154 4.49 8.03 -10.09
N LEU A 155 5.27 6.96 -10.24
CA LEU A 155 5.77 6.17 -9.12
C LEU A 155 6.65 7.03 -8.20
N THR A 156 7.55 7.82 -8.79
CA THR A 156 8.41 8.75 -8.03
C THR A 156 7.58 9.74 -7.21
N GLU A 157 6.55 10.33 -7.81
CA GLU A 157 5.66 11.29 -7.14
C GLU A 157 4.88 10.65 -6.00
N ASP A 158 4.26 9.50 -6.24
CA ASP A 158 3.47 8.80 -5.22
C ASP A 158 4.32 8.42 -4.00
N VAL A 159 5.51 7.86 -4.24
CA VAL A 159 6.47 7.49 -3.19
C VAL A 159 6.94 8.72 -2.43
N ARG A 160 7.28 9.81 -3.13
CA ARG A 160 7.68 11.08 -2.49
C ARG A 160 6.56 11.65 -1.62
N ILE A 161 5.32 11.65 -2.11
CA ILE A 161 4.17 12.13 -1.33
C ILE A 161 3.93 11.24 -0.11
N PHE A 162 4.01 9.92 -0.26
CA PHE A 162 3.85 8.97 0.85
C PHE A 162 4.83 9.31 1.98
N PHE A 163 6.13 9.43 1.68
CA PHE A 163 7.14 9.76 2.71
C PHE A 163 7.09 11.22 3.19
N SER A 164 6.39 12.12 2.49
CA SER A 164 6.16 13.47 3.01
C SER A 164 5.15 13.52 4.17
N GLN A 165 4.35 12.46 4.35
CA GLN A 165 3.41 12.37 5.49
C GLN A 165 4.12 12.02 6.80
N GLY A 166 5.19 11.21 6.74
CA GLY A 166 5.98 10.80 7.89
C GLY A 166 6.76 9.51 7.65
N ALA A 167 7.59 9.12 8.62
CA ALA A 167 8.54 8.00 8.50
C ALA A 167 8.29 6.85 9.49
N ASN A 168 7.09 6.75 10.09
CA ASN A 168 6.74 5.71 11.06
C ASN A 168 6.28 4.39 10.41
N VAL A 169 6.09 4.37 9.08
CA VAL A 169 5.74 3.18 8.30
C VAL A 169 6.51 3.21 6.97
N GLY A 170 6.98 2.04 6.54
CA GLY A 170 7.59 1.86 5.22
C GLY A 170 6.54 1.52 4.16
N ALA A 171 7.00 1.35 2.92
CA ALA A 171 6.21 0.82 1.82
C ALA A 171 7.06 -0.16 1.03
N TYR A 172 6.43 -1.03 0.24
CA TYR A 172 7.13 -1.93 -0.66
C TYR A 172 7.10 -1.36 -2.09
N ILE A 173 8.19 -1.55 -2.81
CA ILE A 173 8.19 -1.46 -4.28
C ILE A 173 8.02 -2.88 -4.80
N LEU A 174 6.93 -3.10 -5.53
CA LEU A 174 6.65 -4.36 -6.20
C LEU A 174 7.00 -4.21 -7.67
N GLU A 175 8.18 -4.70 -8.04
CA GLU A 175 8.63 -4.76 -9.43
C GLU A 175 8.00 -5.98 -10.12
N LEU A 176 7.23 -5.73 -11.19
CA LEU A 176 6.52 -6.75 -11.97
C LEU A 176 7.15 -6.94 -13.36
N GLY A 177 8.34 -6.39 -13.57
CA GLY A 177 9.15 -6.54 -14.77
C GLY A 177 8.77 -5.54 -15.87
N PRO A 178 9.69 -5.28 -16.81
CA PRO A 178 9.45 -4.42 -17.95
C PRO A 178 8.39 -5.00 -18.87
N ILE A 179 7.65 -4.12 -19.53
CA ILE A 179 6.61 -4.48 -20.49
C ILE A 179 7.02 -3.95 -21.86
N GLN A 180 7.31 -4.87 -22.77
CA GLN A 180 7.58 -4.58 -24.18
C GLN A 180 6.32 -4.87 -24.99
N SER A 181 5.41 -3.92 -25.03
CA SER A 181 4.13 -4.06 -25.72
C SER A 181 3.72 -2.74 -26.36
N THR A 182 2.66 -2.76 -27.17
CA THR A 182 2.13 -1.53 -27.76
C THR A 182 1.53 -0.64 -26.67
N ILE A 183 1.47 0.67 -26.92
CA ILE A 183 0.92 1.65 -25.95
C ILE A 183 -0.49 1.26 -25.47
N GLU A 184 -1.31 0.74 -26.38
CA GLU A 184 -2.70 0.34 -26.10
C GLU A 184 -2.80 -0.89 -25.18
N GLU A 185 -1.79 -1.76 -25.20
CA GLU A 185 -1.78 -3.05 -24.48
C GLU A 185 -1.02 -2.99 -23.14
N ILE A 186 -0.13 -2.00 -22.94
CA ILE A 186 0.70 -1.93 -21.73
C ILE A 186 -0.15 -1.96 -20.45
N ALA A 187 -1.24 -1.17 -20.37
CA ALA A 187 -2.09 -1.15 -19.18
C ALA A 187 -2.73 -2.52 -18.90
N GLN A 188 -3.11 -3.26 -19.95
CA GLN A 188 -3.69 -4.60 -19.81
C GLN A 188 -2.66 -5.61 -19.32
N GLU A 189 -1.43 -5.56 -19.85
CA GLU A 189 -0.33 -6.42 -19.40
C GLU A 189 0.10 -6.07 -17.97
N GLN A 190 0.11 -4.78 -17.58
CA GLN A 190 0.33 -4.35 -16.20
C GLN A 190 -0.68 -5.00 -15.26
N LEU A 191 -1.98 -4.89 -15.58
CA LEU A 191 -3.05 -5.47 -14.78
C LEU A 191 -2.91 -7.00 -14.69
N LYS A 192 -2.61 -7.67 -15.80
CA LYS A 192 -2.44 -9.13 -15.85
C LYS A 192 -1.32 -9.59 -14.92
N ARG A 193 -0.16 -8.91 -14.92
CA ARG A 193 0.95 -9.25 -14.03
C ARG A 193 0.62 -8.99 -12.55
N LEU A 194 -0.10 -7.91 -12.26
CA LEU A 194 -0.62 -7.66 -10.92
C LEU A 194 -1.57 -8.77 -10.46
N ILE A 195 -2.52 -9.19 -11.30
CA ILE A 195 -3.46 -10.27 -10.99
C ILE A 195 -2.69 -11.56 -10.67
N ALA A 196 -1.70 -11.92 -11.49
CA ALA A 196 -0.87 -13.09 -11.27
C ALA A 196 -0.14 -13.04 -9.91
N TYR A 197 0.49 -11.91 -9.58
CA TYR A 197 1.14 -11.73 -8.28
C TYR A 197 0.16 -11.84 -7.11
N VAL A 198 -1.00 -11.20 -7.18
CA VAL A 198 -1.95 -11.16 -6.06
C VAL A 198 -2.58 -12.54 -5.79
N GLN A 199 -2.68 -13.40 -6.81
CA GLN A 199 -3.18 -14.78 -6.64
C GLN A 199 -2.18 -15.67 -5.89
N GLU A 200 -0.89 -15.52 -6.16
CA GLU A 200 0.18 -16.31 -5.55
C GLU A 200 1.33 -15.42 -5.04
N PRO A 201 1.08 -14.54 -4.05
CA PRO A 201 2.10 -13.61 -3.61
C PRO A 201 3.11 -14.32 -2.70
N GLU A 202 4.39 -13.97 -2.81
CA GLU A 202 5.38 -14.36 -1.80
C GLU A 202 4.99 -13.82 -0.42
N GLU A 203 4.48 -12.59 -0.39
CA GLU A 203 4.01 -11.93 0.82
C GLU A 203 2.67 -11.22 0.58
N LYS A 204 1.70 -11.49 1.47
CA LYS A 204 0.42 -10.78 1.44
C LYS A 204 0.61 -9.31 1.82
N ILE A 205 0.27 -8.42 0.90
CA ILE A 205 0.25 -6.97 1.09
C ILE A 205 -1.20 -6.52 1.28
N TYR A 206 -1.41 -5.59 2.24
CA TYR A 206 -2.73 -5.12 2.62
C TYR A 206 -3.30 -4.08 1.65
N SER A 207 -2.44 -3.23 1.09
CA SER A 207 -2.89 -2.17 0.18
C SER A 207 -1.92 -1.98 -0.98
N TYR A 208 -2.45 -1.89 -2.20
CA TYR A 208 -1.69 -1.63 -3.42
C TYR A 208 -2.08 -0.25 -3.98
N GLN A 209 -1.09 0.58 -4.30
CA GLN A 209 -1.31 1.79 -5.08
C GLN A 209 -1.33 1.44 -6.56
N LEU A 210 -2.50 1.54 -7.19
CA LEU A 210 -2.61 1.30 -8.62
C LEU A 210 -2.12 2.53 -9.41
N THR A 211 -1.55 2.28 -10.59
CA THR A 211 -1.18 3.33 -11.54
C THR A 211 -2.41 3.93 -12.20
N GLU A 212 -2.30 5.13 -12.79
CA GLU A 212 -3.36 5.76 -13.58
C GLU A 212 -3.82 4.82 -14.70
N ALA A 213 -2.87 4.25 -15.44
CA ALA A 213 -3.13 3.38 -16.59
C ALA A 213 -4.09 2.25 -16.22
N ILE A 214 -3.74 1.44 -15.22
CA ILE A 214 -4.57 0.29 -14.83
C ILE A 214 -5.85 0.74 -14.11
N SER A 215 -5.85 1.86 -13.38
CA SER A 215 -7.05 2.37 -12.70
C SER A 215 -8.17 2.74 -13.67
N SER A 216 -7.84 3.03 -14.93
CA SER A 216 -8.81 3.42 -15.97
C SER A 216 -9.51 2.23 -16.64
N LEU A 217 -8.97 1.00 -16.52
CA LEU A 217 -9.48 -0.18 -17.20
C LEU A 217 -10.79 -0.69 -16.60
N GLU A 218 -11.63 -1.29 -17.44
CA GLU A 218 -12.87 -1.94 -17.00
C GLU A 218 -12.58 -3.24 -16.24
N GLU A 219 -11.59 -3.99 -16.70
CA GLU A 219 -11.14 -5.25 -16.12
C GLU A 219 -10.62 -5.05 -14.69
N THR A 220 -10.01 -3.90 -14.39
CA THR A 220 -9.58 -3.56 -13.02
C THR A 220 -10.77 -3.53 -12.07
N ARG A 221 -11.94 -3.05 -12.50
CA ARG A 221 -13.16 -3.06 -11.66
C ARG A 221 -13.58 -4.48 -11.31
N ALA A 222 -13.59 -5.37 -12.31
CA ALA A 222 -13.95 -6.76 -12.12
C ALA A 222 -12.95 -7.47 -11.19
N PHE A 223 -11.66 -7.17 -11.33
CA PHE A 223 -10.62 -7.70 -10.47
C PHE A 223 -10.77 -7.24 -9.01
N VAL A 224 -10.80 -5.94 -8.75
CA VAL A 224 -10.84 -5.44 -7.36
C VAL A 224 -12.12 -5.86 -6.64
N LYS A 225 -13.24 -6.01 -7.36
CA LYS A 225 -14.50 -6.52 -6.81
C LYS A 225 -14.39 -7.93 -6.20
N GLN A 226 -13.45 -8.76 -6.65
CA GLN A 226 -13.21 -10.08 -6.06
C GLN A 226 -12.78 -10.01 -4.58
N TYR A 227 -12.36 -8.84 -4.11
CA TYR A 227 -11.91 -8.58 -2.74
C TYR A 227 -12.93 -7.77 -1.92
N GLU A 228 -14.20 -7.73 -2.33
CA GLU A 228 -15.27 -6.99 -1.63
C GLU A 228 -15.74 -7.66 -0.33
N ALA A 229 -15.38 -8.93 -0.11
CA ALA A 229 -15.72 -9.65 1.10
C ALA A 229 -15.12 -8.96 2.36
N PRO A 230 -15.82 -8.95 3.51
CA PRO A 230 -15.32 -8.36 4.74
C PRO A 230 -14.00 -8.97 5.26
N ASP A 231 -13.69 -10.21 4.89
CA ASP A 231 -12.51 -10.97 5.33
C ASP A 231 -11.36 -10.99 4.31
N ALA A 232 -11.52 -10.35 3.15
CA ALA A 232 -10.47 -10.30 2.11
C ALA A 232 -9.19 -9.60 2.59
N MET A 233 -9.33 -8.50 3.36
CA MET A 233 -8.23 -7.69 3.92
C MET A 233 -7.19 -7.27 2.87
N GLN A 234 -7.64 -6.87 1.68
CA GLN A 234 -6.81 -6.36 0.60
C GLN A 234 -7.53 -5.21 -0.11
N TYR A 235 -6.78 -4.15 -0.40
CA TYR A 235 -7.31 -2.90 -0.94
C TYR A 235 -6.45 -2.42 -2.11
N PHE A 236 -7.10 -1.84 -3.10
CA PHE A 236 -6.48 -1.36 -4.33
C PHE A 236 -6.83 0.11 -4.50
N PHE A 237 -5.88 0.98 -4.15
CA PHE A 237 -6.06 2.43 -4.21
C PHE A 237 -6.04 2.85 -5.68
N VAL A 238 -7.20 3.29 -6.17
CA VAL A 238 -7.42 3.62 -7.58
C VAL A 238 -7.37 5.12 -7.79
N LYS A 239 -6.89 5.52 -8.97
CA LYS A 239 -6.84 6.91 -9.40
C LYS A 239 -7.99 7.18 -10.38
N VAL A 240 -8.81 8.18 -10.09
CA VAL A 240 -9.98 8.53 -10.89
C VAL A 240 -9.94 10.01 -11.28
N LYS A 241 -10.55 10.40 -12.40
CA LYS A 241 -10.64 11.81 -12.81
C LYS A 241 -11.95 12.40 -12.30
N ASP A 242 -13.01 12.29 -13.12
CA ASP A 242 -14.27 13.00 -12.89
C ASP A 242 -15.41 12.15 -12.33
N THR A 243 -15.34 10.83 -12.53
CA THR A 243 -16.37 9.87 -12.11
C THR A 243 -15.70 8.68 -11.46
N ASN A 244 -16.36 8.10 -10.46
CA ASN A 244 -15.89 6.89 -9.79
C ASN A 244 -16.54 5.66 -10.42
N PRO A 245 -15.86 4.91 -11.31
CA PRO A 245 -16.45 3.71 -11.88
C PRO A 245 -16.39 2.54 -10.88
N TYR A 246 -15.75 2.71 -9.73
CA TYR A 246 -15.67 1.73 -8.63
C TYR A 246 -16.71 1.97 -7.53
N LYS A 247 -17.62 2.93 -7.71
CA LYS A 247 -18.68 3.22 -6.75
C LYS A 247 -19.38 1.92 -6.33
N THR A 248 -19.65 1.76 -5.03
CA THR A 248 -20.14 0.55 -4.35
C THR A 248 -19.10 -0.54 -4.05
N ILE A 249 -17.87 -0.44 -4.54
CA ILE A 249 -16.83 -1.47 -4.30
C ILE A 249 -15.97 -1.10 -3.08
N LYS A 250 -16.08 -1.89 -2.00
CA LYS A 250 -15.31 -1.73 -0.74
C LYS A 250 -13.81 -1.66 -0.96
N SER A 251 -13.27 -2.57 -1.76
CA SER A 251 -11.83 -2.79 -1.92
C SER A 251 -11.12 -1.75 -2.78
N ALA A 252 -11.83 -0.73 -3.28
CA ALA A 252 -11.29 0.25 -4.22
C ALA A 252 -11.39 1.69 -3.68
N PRO A 253 -10.50 2.14 -2.78
CA PRO A 253 -10.47 3.54 -2.35
C PRO A 253 -10.08 4.43 -3.53
N ALA A 254 -10.98 5.34 -3.94
CA ALA A 254 -10.78 6.19 -5.11
C ALA A 254 -10.26 7.59 -4.72
N MET A 255 -9.13 8.00 -5.30
CA MET A 255 -8.57 9.34 -5.14
C MET A 255 -8.57 10.07 -6.48
N THR A 256 -9.04 11.32 -6.50
CA THR A 256 -8.91 12.15 -7.69
C THR A 256 -7.46 12.54 -7.95
N PHE A 257 -7.15 12.79 -9.21
CA PHE A 257 -5.91 13.41 -9.61
C PHE A 257 -6.17 14.41 -10.73
N LYS A 258 -5.40 15.48 -10.70
CA LYS A 258 -5.14 16.30 -11.87
C LYS A 258 -3.66 16.25 -12.07
N ARG A 259 -3.20 15.89 -13.26
CA ARG A 259 -1.78 15.94 -13.60
C ARG A 259 -1.63 16.92 -14.73
N LYS A 260 -0.80 17.93 -14.56
CA LYS A 260 -0.31 18.71 -15.70
C LYS A 260 0.98 18.05 -16.17
N LEU A 261 0.90 17.33 -17.29
CA LEU A 261 2.07 16.71 -17.90
C LEU A 261 2.92 17.80 -18.54
N THR A 262 3.88 18.36 -17.81
CA THR A 262 4.97 19.15 -18.41
C THR A 262 6.30 18.62 -17.89
N PRO A 263 7.26 18.25 -18.76
CA PRO A 263 8.59 17.83 -18.32
C PRO A 263 9.20 18.89 -17.40
N GLY A 264 9.55 18.49 -16.17
CA GLY A 264 10.15 19.38 -15.18
C GLY A 264 9.19 20.32 -14.43
N SER A 265 7.87 20.24 -14.64
CA SER A 265 6.91 20.87 -13.72
C SER A 265 6.15 19.82 -12.92
N LEU A 266 6.22 19.95 -11.59
CA LEU A 266 5.48 19.16 -10.60
C LEU A 266 4.08 19.75 -10.38
N GLU A 267 3.42 20.25 -11.43
CA GLU A 267 2.11 20.87 -11.28
C GLU A 267 1.04 19.76 -11.21
N ASP A 268 0.63 19.54 -9.97
CA ASP A 268 -0.41 18.67 -9.45
C ASP A 268 -0.04 17.17 -9.40
N PRO A 269 0.58 16.73 -8.30
CA PRO A 269 0.85 15.32 -8.10
C PRO A 269 -0.42 14.60 -7.58
N CYS A 270 -0.64 13.36 -8.01
CA CYS A 270 -1.74 12.56 -7.52
C CYS A 270 -1.55 12.33 -6.00
N PRO A 271 -2.44 12.84 -5.14
CA PRO A 271 -2.31 12.76 -3.69
C PRO A 271 -2.56 11.36 -3.11
N SER A 272 -2.67 10.34 -3.97
CA SER A 272 -3.00 8.96 -3.59
C SER A 272 -2.00 8.36 -2.59
N GLY A 273 -0.71 8.61 -2.77
CA GLY A 273 0.32 8.20 -1.80
C GLY A 273 0.09 8.77 -0.39
N ALA A 274 -0.49 9.97 -0.26
CA ALA A 274 -0.81 10.56 1.03
C ALA A 274 -2.00 9.85 1.71
N PHE A 275 -3.03 9.50 0.92
CA PHE A 275 -4.17 8.74 1.43
C PHE A 275 -3.74 7.33 1.84
N LEU A 276 -2.95 6.66 1.00
CA LEU A 276 -2.39 5.34 1.31
C LEU A 276 -1.57 5.35 2.60
N TRP A 277 -0.65 6.31 2.77
CA TRP A 277 0.11 6.45 4.00
C TRP A 277 -0.80 6.60 5.22
N ASN A 278 -1.81 7.46 5.14
CA ASN A 278 -2.74 7.67 6.25
C ASN A 278 -3.52 6.39 6.59
N TYR A 279 -3.79 5.53 5.61
CA TYR A 279 -4.49 4.27 5.83
C TYR A 279 -3.61 3.22 6.51
N VAL A 280 -2.33 3.12 6.15
CA VAL A 280 -1.43 2.06 6.67
C VAL A 280 -0.54 2.49 7.83
N SER A 281 -0.40 3.79 8.10
CA SER A 281 0.44 4.31 9.20
C SER A 281 -0.08 4.11 10.63
N PRO A 282 -1.40 3.90 10.90
CA PRO A 282 -1.84 3.71 12.27
C PRO A 282 -1.18 2.51 12.93
N SER A 283 -0.67 2.73 14.15
CA SER A 283 -0.23 1.70 15.08
C SER A 283 -1.02 1.91 16.38
N PRO A 284 -2.23 1.32 16.46
CA PRO A 284 -3.20 1.66 17.49
C PRO A 284 -2.73 1.23 18.88
N SER A 285 -2.92 2.11 19.87
CA SER A 285 -2.69 1.82 21.29
C SER A 285 -3.60 2.67 22.16
N GLU A 286 -3.58 2.46 23.49
CA GLU A 286 -4.40 3.22 24.44
C GLU A 286 -4.09 4.73 24.41
N VAL A 287 -2.84 5.09 24.08
CA VAL A 287 -2.38 6.48 23.98
C VAL A 287 -2.38 7.01 22.55
N ASN A 288 -2.36 6.12 21.55
CA ASN A 288 -2.37 6.46 20.12
C ASN A 288 -3.61 5.85 19.46
N LYS A 289 -4.76 6.51 19.67
CA LYS A 289 -6.02 6.10 19.06
C LYS A 289 -5.99 6.33 17.55
N VAL A 290 -6.75 5.53 16.80
CA VAL A 290 -6.88 5.74 15.36
C VAL A 290 -7.80 6.94 15.10
N PRO A 291 -7.30 8.03 14.49
CA PRO A 291 -8.15 9.14 14.13
C PRO A 291 -9.03 8.78 12.92
N PRO A 292 -10.20 9.39 12.75
CA PRO A 292 -10.98 9.22 11.52
C PRO A 292 -10.18 9.59 10.27
N MET A 293 -10.57 9.03 9.11
CA MET A 293 -9.85 9.27 7.87
C MET A 293 -10.21 10.62 7.24
N SER A 294 -11.49 11.02 7.34
CA SER A 294 -11.94 12.31 6.87
C SER A 294 -11.19 13.47 7.54
N PHE A 295 -10.86 14.49 6.76
CA PHE A 295 -10.22 15.74 7.18
C PHE A 295 -8.82 15.61 7.78
N ARG A 296 -8.15 14.47 7.63
CA ARG A 296 -6.75 14.31 8.05
C ARG A 296 -5.85 15.29 7.32
N TYR A 297 -4.88 15.83 8.04
CA TYR A 297 -3.86 16.68 7.45
C TYR A 297 -3.02 15.92 6.44
N LEU A 298 -2.80 16.55 5.29
CA LEU A 298 -1.90 16.05 4.28
C LEU A 298 -0.66 16.96 4.16
N ARG A 299 0.44 16.39 3.71
CA ARG A 299 1.73 17.07 3.47
C ARG A 299 2.19 16.80 2.05
N GLY A 300 3.05 17.66 1.49
CA GLY A 300 3.59 17.47 0.14
C GLY A 300 2.55 17.46 -0.98
N VAL A 301 1.34 17.96 -0.73
CA VAL A 301 0.22 18.03 -1.68
C VAL A 301 -0.41 19.41 -1.67
N GLU A 302 -0.99 19.80 -2.80
CA GLU A 302 -1.75 21.04 -2.97
C GLU A 302 -3.26 20.78 -2.95
N ALA A 303 -4.02 21.78 -2.50
CA ALA A 303 -5.48 21.72 -2.53
C ALA A 303 -6.00 21.75 -3.97
N LEU A 304 -6.91 20.84 -4.28
CA LEU A 304 -7.55 20.80 -5.58
C LEU A 304 -8.40 22.05 -5.82
N LYS A 305 -8.16 22.73 -6.94
CA LYS A 305 -8.95 23.89 -7.38
C LYS A 305 -9.96 23.45 -8.42
N GLU A 306 -11.24 23.39 -8.02
CA GLU A 306 -12.35 22.99 -8.88
C GLU A 306 -13.61 23.81 -8.66
N LYS A 307 -14.55 23.72 -9.62
CA LYS A 307 -15.90 24.28 -9.46
C LYS A 307 -16.69 23.48 -8.43
N ASP A 308 -17.53 24.16 -7.65
CA ASP A 308 -18.38 23.52 -6.63
C ASP A 308 -19.24 22.38 -7.19
N SER A 309 -19.73 22.49 -8.43
CA SER A 309 -20.52 21.43 -9.08
C SER A 309 -19.72 20.14 -9.29
N ILE A 310 -18.41 20.24 -9.50
CA ILE A 310 -17.51 19.09 -9.65
C ILE A 310 -17.22 18.49 -8.27
N LEU A 311 -16.95 19.32 -7.27
CA LEU A 311 -16.72 18.86 -5.90
C LEU A 311 -17.96 18.14 -5.32
N GLN A 312 -19.16 18.67 -5.58
CA GLN A 312 -20.41 17.99 -5.22
C GLN A 312 -20.57 16.63 -5.93
N LYS A 313 -20.12 16.52 -7.19
CA LYS A 313 -20.10 15.24 -7.90
C LYS A 313 -19.14 14.26 -7.21
N TYR A 314 -17.93 14.69 -6.87
CA TYR A 314 -16.95 13.87 -6.13
C TYR A 314 -17.52 13.36 -4.82
N ASP A 315 -18.19 14.24 -4.06
CA ASP A 315 -18.84 13.88 -2.81
C ASP A 315 -19.92 12.81 -2.98
N SER A 316 -20.71 12.89 -4.05
CA SER A 316 -21.78 11.96 -4.37
C SER A 316 -21.29 10.64 -4.97
N ASP A 317 -20.11 10.65 -5.59
CA ASP A 317 -19.45 9.49 -6.20
C ASP A 317 -18.37 8.85 -5.31
N PHE A 318 -18.27 9.28 -4.05
CA PHE A 318 -17.28 8.77 -3.08
C PHE A 318 -15.84 8.89 -3.57
N ILE A 319 -15.52 9.99 -4.26
CA ILE A 319 -14.16 10.32 -4.69
C ILE A 319 -13.50 11.16 -3.61
N ASN A 320 -12.32 10.75 -3.16
CA ASN A 320 -11.50 11.51 -2.23
C ASN A 320 -10.67 12.56 -2.98
N TYR A 321 -10.42 13.70 -2.35
CA TYR A 321 -9.64 14.79 -2.92
C TYR A 321 -8.97 15.62 -1.85
N VAL A 322 -7.97 16.41 -2.23
CA VAL A 322 -7.28 17.32 -1.31
C VAL A 322 -8.03 18.64 -1.25
N GLY A 323 -8.42 19.03 -0.04
CA GLY A 323 -9.00 20.33 0.25
C GLY A 323 -8.10 21.21 1.11
N THR A 324 -8.68 22.30 1.58
CA THR A 324 -8.07 23.24 2.53
C THR A 324 -8.80 23.18 3.88
N GLY A 325 -8.06 23.29 4.98
CA GLY A 325 -8.61 23.45 6.34
C GLY A 325 -9.08 24.88 6.66
N ALA A 326 -9.11 25.79 5.68
CA ALA A 326 -9.38 27.21 5.90
C ALA A 326 -10.76 27.49 6.53
N GLU A 327 -11.77 26.63 6.34
CA GLU A 327 -13.07 26.76 7.02
C GLU A 327 -12.93 26.77 8.55
N GLY A 328 -11.97 26.01 9.09
CA GLY A 328 -11.61 25.99 10.50
C GLY A 328 -10.52 26.99 10.89
N GLY A 329 -10.14 27.91 9.99
CA GLY A 329 -9.01 28.84 10.20
C GLY A 329 -7.63 28.17 10.15
N ILE A 330 -7.53 26.97 9.56
CA ILE A 330 -6.28 26.19 9.48
C ILE A 330 -5.65 26.32 8.10
N SER A 331 -4.34 26.53 8.04
CA SER A 331 -3.60 26.74 6.78
C SER A 331 -3.18 25.45 6.07
N ASN A 332 -3.33 24.28 6.72
CA ASN A 332 -2.92 22.99 6.16
C ASN A 332 -3.91 22.47 5.11
N THR A 333 -3.40 21.67 4.17
CA THR A 333 -4.24 20.84 3.29
C THR A 333 -4.77 19.63 4.05
N ILE A 334 -5.93 19.14 3.63
CA ILE A 334 -6.67 18.05 4.28
C ILE A 334 -7.24 17.06 3.26
N LEU A 335 -7.41 15.81 3.68
CA LEU A 335 -8.14 14.79 2.93
C LEU A 335 -9.63 15.02 3.07
N LEU A 336 -10.33 15.38 1.99
CA LEU A 336 -11.78 15.46 2.00
C LEU A 336 -12.40 14.09 1.72
N LYS A 337 -13.53 13.82 2.41
CA LYS A 337 -14.27 12.55 2.47
C LYS A 337 -13.60 11.45 3.28
N GLY A 338 -12.40 10.99 2.94
CA GLY A 338 -11.74 9.88 3.63
C GLY A 338 -12.51 8.56 3.59
N VAL A 339 -13.23 8.29 2.50
CA VAL A 339 -14.11 7.12 2.34
C VAL A 339 -13.58 6.13 1.32
N PHE A 340 -14.04 4.89 1.40
CA PHE A 340 -13.91 3.94 0.30
C PHE A 340 -15.04 4.11 -0.71
N SER A 341 -14.94 3.45 -1.87
CA SER A 341 -15.94 3.63 -2.93
C SER A 341 -17.31 3.06 -2.59
N ASP A 342 -17.45 2.29 -1.50
CA ASP A 342 -18.73 1.89 -0.92
C ASP A 342 -19.38 2.99 -0.04
N GLY A 343 -18.68 4.11 0.18
CA GLY A 343 -19.14 5.26 0.94
C GLY A 343 -18.89 5.16 2.46
N ASN A 344 -18.33 4.04 2.96
CA ASN A 344 -17.93 3.94 4.36
C ASN A 344 -16.60 4.68 4.59
N ASP A 345 -16.44 5.31 5.75
CA ASP A 345 -15.15 5.89 6.17
C ASP A 345 -14.06 4.81 6.18
N ALA A 346 -12.85 5.12 5.71
CA ALA A 346 -11.78 4.12 5.60
C ALA A 346 -11.43 3.47 6.96
N THR A 347 -11.59 4.20 8.07
CA THR A 347 -11.37 3.72 9.44
C THR A 347 -12.35 2.61 9.83
N TYR A 348 -13.56 2.62 9.24
CA TYR A 348 -14.55 1.55 9.44
C TYR A 348 -13.96 0.20 9.03
N TRP A 349 -13.44 0.11 7.81
CA TRP A 349 -12.88 -1.13 7.29
C TRP A 349 -11.54 -1.49 7.94
N TYR A 350 -10.73 -0.49 8.27
CA TYR A 350 -9.51 -0.71 9.07
C TYR A 350 -9.84 -1.37 10.42
N SER A 351 -10.89 -0.92 11.13
CA SER A 351 -11.33 -1.54 12.38
C SER A 351 -11.82 -2.97 12.18
N VAL A 352 -12.60 -3.23 11.12
CA VAL A 352 -13.11 -4.57 10.81
C VAL A 352 -11.98 -5.57 10.62
N ASP A 353 -10.95 -5.19 9.87
CA ASP A 353 -9.79 -6.05 9.66
C ASP A 353 -8.95 -6.19 10.93
N TRP A 354 -8.75 -5.10 11.68
CA TRP A 354 -8.00 -5.11 12.94
C TRP A 354 -8.59 -6.11 13.93
N VAL A 355 -9.92 -6.10 14.11
CA VAL A 355 -10.60 -7.04 15.02
C VAL A 355 -10.41 -8.49 14.54
N GLN A 356 -10.63 -8.77 13.25
CA GLN A 356 -10.49 -10.11 12.71
C GLN A 356 -9.06 -10.66 12.88
N ILE A 357 -8.04 -9.84 12.62
CA ILE A 357 -6.63 -10.20 12.76
C ILE A 357 -6.30 -10.48 14.23
N ASN A 358 -6.65 -9.56 15.13
CA ASN A 358 -6.22 -9.62 16.52
C ASN A 358 -7.00 -10.67 17.32
N VAL A 359 -8.29 -10.87 17.07
CA VAL A 359 -9.08 -11.94 17.71
C VAL A 359 -8.54 -13.32 17.29
N LYS A 360 -8.31 -13.53 15.99
CA LYS A 360 -7.74 -14.78 15.47
C LYS A 360 -6.40 -15.08 16.13
N GLN A 361 -5.52 -14.08 16.18
CA GLN A 361 -4.20 -14.23 16.75
C GLN A 361 -4.22 -14.50 18.26
N ALA A 362 -5.04 -13.74 19.02
CA ALA A 362 -5.15 -13.90 20.46
C ALA A 362 -5.72 -15.28 20.84
N LEU A 363 -6.77 -15.73 20.16
CA LEU A 363 -7.36 -17.05 20.39
C LEU A 363 -6.37 -18.17 20.04
N ALA A 364 -5.70 -18.10 18.88
CA ALA A 364 -4.69 -19.10 18.50
C ALA A 364 -3.57 -19.17 19.54
N ASN A 365 -3.07 -18.02 19.99
CA ASN A 365 -2.03 -17.95 21.02
C ASN A 365 -2.49 -18.53 22.36
N ALA A 366 -3.72 -18.23 22.77
CA ALA A 366 -4.30 -18.77 24.01
C ALA A 366 -4.46 -20.29 23.95
N ILE A 367 -4.87 -20.83 22.80
CA ILE A 367 -4.97 -22.28 22.57
C ILE A 367 -3.60 -22.93 22.63
N ILE A 368 -2.61 -22.43 21.86
CA ILE A 368 -1.25 -23.00 21.82
C ILE A 368 -0.62 -23.00 23.22
N ASN A 369 -0.63 -21.87 23.93
CA ASN A 369 -0.08 -21.79 25.28
C ASN A 369 -0.88 -22.65 26.26
N GLY A 370 -2.20 -22.69 26.12
CA GLY A 370 -3.09 -23.51 26.96
C GLY A 370 -2.84 -25.00 26.81
N SER A 371 -2.62 -25.50 25.59
CA SER A 371 -2.29 -26.91 25.32
C SER A 371 -0.92 -27.32 25.85
N ASN A 372 0.01 -26.37 26.03
CA ASN A 372 1.36 -26.61 26.52
C ASN A 372 1.54 -26.21 28.00
N ASN A 373 0.46 -25.97 28.73
CA ASN A 373 0.50 -25.62 30.15
C ASN A 373 0.16 -26.84 31.03
N PRO A 374 1.15 -27.52 31.65
CA PRO A 374 0.88 -28.70 32.49
C PRO A 374 0.18 -28.37 33.81
N ILE A 375 0.18 -27.09 34.23
CA ILE A 375 -0.41 -26.63 35.49
C ILE A 375 -1.89 -26.27 35.31
N ASN A 376 -2.22 -25.58 34.22
CA ASN A 376 -3.58 -25.18 33.88
C ASN A 376 -3.89 -25.41 32.39
N PRO A 377 -3.97 -26.67 31.97
CA PRO A 377 -4.22 -27.03 30.58
C PRO A 377 -5.56 -26.46 30.09
N LEU A 378 -5.60 -26.10 28.80
CA LEU A 378 -6.84 -25.70 28.15
C LEU A 378 -7.53 -26.93 27.57
N TYR A 379 -8.70 -27.28 28.12
CA TYR A 379 -9.52 -28.39 27.66
C TYR A 379 -10.73 -27.93 26.85
N TYR A 380 -11.25 -28.81 25.99
CA TYR A 380 -12.52 -28.57 25.30
C TYR A 380 -13.69 -28.89 26.24
N ASN A 381 -13.96 -27.97 27.17
CA ASN A 381 -15.04 -28.00 28.15
C ASN A 381 -15.54 -26.57 28.43
N GLN A 382 -16.46 -26.42 29.40
CA GLN A 382 -17.01 -25.09 29.73
C GLN A 382 -15.91 -24.11 30.17
N ASP A 383 -15.01 -24.51 31.08
CA ASP A 383 -13.93 -23.64 31.56
C ASP A 383 -13.01 -23.17 30.42
N GLY A 384 -12.72 -24.06 29.45
CA GLY A 384 -11.95 -23.71 28.27
C GLY A 384 -12.67 -22.70 27.36
N ILE A 385 -13.98 -22.87 27.17
CA ILE A 385 -14.82 -21.93 26.42
C ILE A 385 -14.84 -20.57 27.11
N ASP A 386 -15.06 -20.53 28.43
CA ASP A 386 -15.12 -19.29 29.22
C ASP A 386 -13.78 -18.54 29.17
N ARG A 387 -12.66 -19.26 29.30
CA ARG A 387 -11.30 -18.69 29.16
C ARG A 387 -11.09 -18.06 27.78
N LEU A 388 -11.49 -18.74 26.71
CA LEU A 388 -11.34 -18.23 25.34
C LEU A 388 -12.30 -17.06 25.05
N GLN A 389 -13.51 -17.07 25.61
CA GLN A 389 -14.45 -15.95 25.54
C GLN A 389 -13.83 -14.68 26.14
N ILE A 390 -13.19 -14.78 27.31
CA ILE A 390 -12.48 -13.66 27.95
C ILE A 390 -11.33 -13.16 27.08
N VAL A 391 -10.56 -14.05 26.45
CA VAL A 391 -9.48 -13.67 25.54
C VAL A 391 -10.02 -12.85 24.37
N ALA A 392 -11.11 -13.30 23.73
CA ALA A 392 -11.74 -12.55 22.66
C ALA A 392 -12.32 -11.21 23.15
N GLN A 393 -12.98 -11.19 24.32
CA GLN A 393 -13.51 -9.96 24.91
C GLN A 393 -12.42 -8.93 25.18
N ASN A 394 -11.24 -9.35 25.64
CA ASN A 394 -10.12 -8.45 25.88
C ASN A 394 -9.65 -7.77 24.58
N VAL A 395 -9.66 -8.47 23.44
CA VAL A 395 -9.35 -7.86 22.15
C VAL A 395 -10.39 -6.78 21.78
N MET A 396 -11.68 -7.05 22.03
CA MET A 396 -12.74 -6.05 21.80
C MET A 396 -12.55 -4.83 22.71
N ASN A 397 -12.21 -5.04 23.98
CA ASN A 397 -11.92 -3.96 24.93
C ASN A 397 -10.73 -3.10 24.48
N SER A 398 -9.67 -3.73 23.95
CA SER A 398 -8.55 -3.01 23.32
C SER A 398 -9.01 -2.21 22.11
N GLY A 399 -9.84 -2.77 21.24
CA GLY A 399 -10.40 -2.06 20.09
C GLY A 399 -11.20 -0.80 20.48
N ILE A 400 -11.94 -0.85 21.59
CA ILE A 400 -12.62 0.33 22.16
C ILE A 400 -11.60 1.37 22.64
N SER A 401 -10.60 0.93 23.42
CA SER A 401 -9.55 1.82 23.94
C SER A 401 -8.76 2.50 22.81
N TYR A 402 -8.51 1.78 21.72
CA TYR A 402 -7.73 2.25 20.57
C TYR A 402 -8.54 3.14 19.62
N GLY A 403 -9.80 3.42 19.92
CA GLY A 403 -10.67 4.26 19.10
C GLY A 403 -11.18 3.58 17.82
N LEU A 404 -11.08 2.26 17.71
CA LEU A 404 -11.55 1.50 16.55
C LEU A 404 -13.03 1.09 16.67
N ILE A 405 -13.46 0.73 17.87
CA ILE A 405 -14.80 0.22 18.14
C ILE A 405 -15.64 1.28 18.85
N ASN A 406 -16.89 1.44 18.42
CA ASN A 406 -17.87 2.29 19.08
C ASN A 406 -18.45 1.56 20.31
N PRO A 407 -18.21 2.07 21.54
CA PRO A 407 -18.79 1.46 22.75
C PRO A 407 -20.29 1.72 22.89
N ASP A 408 -20.83 2.74 22.22
CA ASP A 408 -22.20 3.23 22.39
C ASP A 408 -23.21 2.50 21.49
N VAL A 409 -23.05 1.18 21.34
CA VAL A 409 -24.04 0.32 20.70
C VAL A 409 -25.04 -0.20 21.73
N THR A 410 -26.32 -0.30 21.35
CA THR A 410 -27.37 -0.85 22.21
C THR A 410 -27.00 -2.27 22.63
N GLY A 411 -26.85 -2.51 23.94
CA GLY A 411 -26.42 -3.81 24.49
C GLY A 411 -24.91 -3.95 24.71
N GLY A 412 -24.11 -2.95 24.31
CA GLY A 412 -22.66 -2.95 24.45
C GLY A 412 -21.96 -3.95 23.52
N VAL A 413 -20.62 -4.00 23.59
CA VAL A 413 -19.79 -4.90 22.78
C VAL A 413 -19.39 -6.11 23.62
N THR A 414 -20.17 -7.18 23.54
CA THR A 414 -19.97 -8.40 24.31
C THR A 414 -19.76 -9.60 23.40
N VAL A 415 -18.68 -10.34 23.62
CA VAL A 415 -18.45 -11.64 22.98
C VAL A 415 -19.36 -12.67 23.65
N ASN A 416 -20.19 -13.34 22.87
CA ASN A 416 -21.06 -14.41 23.30
C ASN A 416 -20.42 -15.78 23.02
N ALA A 417 -20.79 -16.77 23.82
CA ALA A 417 -20.40 -18.16 23.65
C ALA A 417 -21.60 -19.08 23.91
N ILE A 418 -21.84 -20.06 23.05
CA ILE A 418 -22.83 -21.13 23.31
C ILE A 418 -22.26 -22.07 24.38
N PRO A 419 -22.95 -22.29 25.52
CA PRO A 419 -22.44 -23.17 26.58
C PRO A 419 -22.08 -24.57 26.07
N PHE A 420 -21.02 -25.17 26.63
CA PHE A 420 -20.46 -26.45 26.17
C PHE A 420 -21.53 -27.53 25.98
N LYS A 421 -22.36 -27.74 27.01
CA LYS A 421 -23.38 -28.80 27.02
C LYS A 421 -24.43 -28.59 25.93
N GLU A 422 -24.84 -27.34 25.71
CA GLU A 422 -25.78 -26.98 24.65
C GLU A 422 -25.15 -27.19 23.27
N TYR A 423 -23.91 -26.72 23.09
CA TYR A 423 -23.20 -26.81 21.82
C TYR A 423 -23.03 -28.26 21.36
N ILE A 424 -22.53 -29.15 22.22
CA ILE A 424 -22.28 -30.56 21.85
C ILE A 424 -23.58 -31.34 21.60
N THR A 425 -24.68 -30.93 22.24
CA THR A 425 -25.99 -31.54 22.02
C THR A 425 -26.53 -31.17 20.64
N ASN A 426 -26.37 -29.91 20.25
CA ASN A 426 -26.87 -29.41 18.98
C ASN A 426 -25.93 -29.71 17.79
N ASN A 427 -24.62 -29.89 18.05
CA ASN A 427 -23.58 -30.08 17.04
C ASN A 427 -22.68 -31.29 17.33
N PRO A 428 -23.23 -32.52 17.39
CA PRO A 428 -22.47 -33.71 17.76
C PRO A 428 -21.30 -34.03 16.81
N ASN A 429 -21.45 -33.71 15.52
CA ASN A 429 -20.40 -33.93 14.51
C ASN A 429 -19.18 -33.02 14.72
N ASP A 430 -19.41 -31.77 15.13
CA ASP A 430 -18.34 -30.82 15.43
C ASP A 430 -17.55 -31.26 16.67
N TYR A 431 -18.26 -31.68 17.72
CA TYR A 431 -17.62 -32.18 18.93
C TYR A 431 -16.75 -33.42 18.66
N ALA A 432 -17.24 -34.36 17.83
CA ALA A 432 -16.51 -35.58 17.49
C ALA A 432 -15.14 -35.31 16.83
N ILE A 433 -14.98 -34.15 16.17
CA ILE A 433 -13.72 -33.72 15.53
C ILE A 433 -12.98 -32.62 16.31
N GLY A 434 -13.43 -32.27 17.52
CA GLY A 434 -12.82 -31.23 18.35
C GLY A 434 -13.07 -29.79 17.88
N ARG A 435 -14.08 -29.57 17.04
CA ARG A 435 -14.47 -28.24 16.53
C ARG A 435 -15.47 -27.57 17.46
N TYR A 436 -15.30 -26.26 17.67
CA TYR A 436 -16.24 -25.39 18.36
C TYR A 436 -16.45 -24.10 17.56
N ALA A 437 -17.70 -23.79 17.21
CA ALA A 437 -18.11 -22.62 16.43
C ALA A 437 -19.20 -21.80 17.16
N GLY A 438 -19.17 -21.80 18.50
CA GLY A 438 -20.15 -21.11 19.32
C GLY A 438 -19.80 -19.69 19.73
N PHE A 439 -18.66 -19.14 19.32
CA PHE A 439 -18.28 -17.75 19.62
C PHE A 439 -18.88 -16.78 18.60
N SER A 440 -19.40 -15.64 19.08
CA SER A 440 -19.88 -14.56 18.23
C SER A 440 -19.75 -13.20 18.92
N VAL A 441 -19.67 -12.14 18.13
CA VAL A 441 -19.74 -10.76 18.62
C VAL A 441 -20.38 -9.88 17.55
N GLU A 442 -21.23 -8.98 17.97
CA GLU A 442 -21.77 -7.91 17.14
C GLU A 442 -21.21 -6.59 17.67
N TYR A 443 -20.71 -5.72 16.78
CA TYR A 443 -20.19 -4.42 17.15
C TYR A 443 -20.31 -3.43 15.99
N ALA A 444 -20.26 -2.13 16.31
CA ALA A 444 -20.13 -1.07 15.31
C ALA A 444 -18.71 -0.49 15.35
N PRO A 445 -17.98 -0.42 14.23
CA PRO A 445 -16.77 0.37 14.13
C PRO A 445 -17.02 1.86 14.33
N ASN A 446 -16.05 2.57 14.89
CA ASN A 446 -16.04 4.03 14.89
C ASN A 446 -15.92 4.59 13.47
N ARG A 447 -16.53 5.75 13.25
CA ARG A 447 -16.54 6.46 11.96
C ARG A 447 -16.33 7.96 12.17
N GLY A 448 -15.70 8.62 11.19
CA GLY A 448 -15.58 10.07 11.16
C GLY A 448 -16.85 10.80 10.75
N PHE A 449 -16.97 12.05 11.16
CA PHE A 449 -17.88 12.98 10.48
C PHE A 449 -17.34 13.27 9.08
N THR A 450 -18.23 13.27 8.09
CA THR A 450 -17.93 13.73 6.72
C THR A 450 -18.62 15.05 6.38
N LYS A 451 -19.65 15.43 7.15
CA LYS A 451 -20.39 16.69 7.07
C LYS A 451 -21.23 16.88 8.33
N ILE A 452 -21.42 18.13 8.75
CA ILE A 452 -22.35 18.52 9.83
C ILE A 452 -23.37 19.51 9.27
N ILE A 453 -24.64 19.37 9.67
CA ILE A 453 -25.71 20.34 9.37
C ILE A 453 -26.15 20.96 10.69
N PHE A 454 -25.95 22.27 10.84
CA PHE A 454 -26.38 23.03 12.01
C PHE A 454 -27.61 23.88 11.66
N ASN A 455 -28.77 23.55 12.25
CA ASN A 455 -30.03 24.23 11.99
C ASN A 455 -30.25 25.35 13.02
N ILE A 456 -30.48 26.59 12.55
CA ILE A 456 -30.76 27.76 13.40
C ILE A 456 -32.22 28.16 13.23
N ASN A 457 -32.96 28.20 14.34
CA ASN A 457 -34.35 28.68 14.38
C ASN A 457 -34.41 30.03 15.09
N VAL A 458 -34.95 31.05 14.42
CA VAL A 458 -35.20 32.38 15.00
C VAL A 458 -36.70 32.55 15.21
N THR A 459 -37.11 32.84 16.44
CA THR A 459 -38.50 33.19 16.76
C THR A 459 -38.59 34.71 16.96
N LEU A 460 -39.52 35.35 16.25
CA LEU A 460 -39.81 36.77 16.48
C LEU A 460 -40.37 36.94 17.90
N GLN A 461 -39.83 37.90 18.63
CA GLN A 461 -40.40 38.30 19.91
C GLN A 461 -41.78 38.91 19.62
N ALA A 462 -42.83 38.38 20.25
CA ALA A 462 -44.17 38.98 20.15
C ALA A 462 -44.09 40.44 20.61
N ALA A 463 -44.58 41.35 19.77
CA ALA A 463 -44.60 42.79 20.04
C ALA A 463 -45.44 43.13 21.27
#